data_AF-A0AAN8IR14-F1
#
_entry.id   AF-A0AAN8IR14-F1
#
_cell.length_a   1.000
_cell.length_b   1.000
_cell.length_c   1.000
_cell.angle_alpha   90.00
_cell.angle_beta   90.00
_cell.angle_gamma   90.00
#
_symmetry.space_group_name_H-M   'P 1'
#
loop_
_entity.id
_entity.type
_entity.pdbx_description
1 polymer ?
#
loop_
_entity_poly.entity_id
_entity_poly.type
_entity_poly.pdbx_seq_one_letter_code
_entity_poly.pdbx_strand_id
1 'polypeptide(L)'
;GGVFDPNWGANLAQQIQQSASMPSSSSGNSVSIVTKDGVTTVTTTIGGKPYTATFPDGTSISTSTSSHTDSQGQLVEEFTISVNGKSYTYKTVGGRTTGPPGGGPFQVN
;
A
#
# COMPACT_ATOMS: atom_id res chain seq x y z
N GLY A 1 19.25 -5.31 21.73
CA GLY A 1 18.42 -6.48 21.39
C GLY A 1 17.81 -6.23 20.04
N GLY A 2 18.35 -6.88 19.00
CA GLY A 2 17.87 -6.71 17.63
C GLY A 2 16.61 -7.54 17.43
N VAL A 3 15.50 -6.87 17.12
CA VAL A 3 14.25 -7.51 16.70
C VAL A 3 14.10 -7.30 15.20
N PHE A 4 14.92 -8.01 14.44
CA PHE A 4 14.75 -8.13 13.01
C PHE A 4 14.63 -9.62 12.71
N ASP A 5 13.40 -10.13 12.68
CA ASP A 5 13.13 -11.48 12.24
C ASP A 5 13.59 -11.62 10.78
N PRO A 6 14.60 -12.46 10.47
CA PRO A 6 15.13 -12.61 9.12
C PRO A 6 14.11 -13.19 8.12
N ASN A 7 12.92 -13.59 8.59
CA ASN A 7 11.80 -14.10 7.81
C ASN A 7 10.71 -13.05 7.54
N TRP A 8 10.92 -11.77 7.85
CA TRP A 8 9.90 -10.72 7.66
C TRP A 8 9.46 -10.58 6.19
N GLY A 9 10.41 -10.67 5.23
CA GLY A 9 10.11 -10.60 3.80
C GLY A 9 9.28 -11.77 3.29
N ALA A 10 9.50 -12.97 3.85
CA ALA A 10 8.70 -14.16 3.53
C ALA A 10 7.30 -14.04 4.15
N ASN A 11 7.17 -13.54 5.37
CA ASN A 11 5.86 -13.30 6.00
C ASN A 11 5.06 -12.18 5.33
N LEU A 12 5.73 -11.16 4.77
CA LEU A 12 5.09 -10.11 3.98
C LEU A 12 4.64 -10.62 2.61
N ALA A 13 5.51 -11.35 1.91
CA ALA A 13 5.15 -12.01 0.65
C ALA A 13 4.01 -13.02 0.85
N GLN A 14 4.03 -13.78 1.94
CA GLN A 14 2.94 -14.70 2.28
C GLN A 14 1.66 -13.97 2.70
N GLN A 15 1.73 -12.86 3.44
CA GLN A 15 0.52 -12.07 3.75
C GLN A 15 -0.06 -11.42 2.49
N ILE A 16 0.78 -10.92 1.57
CA ILE A 16 0.34 -10.37 0.28
C ILE A 16 -0.21 -11.48 -0.61
N GLN A 17 0.43 -12.64 -0.67
CA GLN A 17 -0.07 -13.81 -1.40
C GLN A 17 -1.36 -14.35 -0.79
N GLN A 18 -1.52 -14.38 0.53
CA GLN A 18 -2.75 -14.79 1.20
C GLN A 18 -3.88 -13.76 0.97
N SER A 19 -3.56 -12.46 0.95
CA SER A 19 -4.50 -11.39 0.61
C SER A 19 -4.88 -11.43 -0.88
N ALA A 20 -3.96 -11.81 -1.76
CA ALA A 20 -4.19 -11.98 -3.20
C ALA A 20 -4.83 -13.34 -3.56
N SER A 21 -4.78 -14.32 -2.66
CA SER A 21 -5.36 -15.67 -2.86
C SER A 21 -6.74 -15.83 -2.25
N MET A 22 -7.31 -14.79 -1.62
CA MET A 22 -8.75 -14.76 -1.39
C MET A 22 -9.45 -14.34 -2.68
N PRO A 23 -10.28 -15.21 -3.30
CA PRO A 23 -11.07 -14.83 -4.47
C PRO A 23 -12.21 -13.93 -3.99
N SER A 24 -11.92 -12.67 -3.67
CA SER A 24 -12.95 -11.65 -3.56
C SER A 24 -13.10 -11.03 -4.94
N SER A 25 -14.13 -11.50 -5.62
CA SER A 25 -14.69 -10.88 -6.82
C SER A 25 -14.79 -9.36 -6.65
N SER A 26 -14.44 -8.62 -7.71
CA SER A 26 -14.61 -7.17 -7.90
C SER A 26 -13.37 -6.30 -7.70
N SER A 27 -12.74 -5.95 -8.82
CA SER A 27 -12.07 -4.67 -9.09
C SER A 27 -11.06 -4.12 -8.08
N GLY A 28 -9.78 -4.33 -8.39
CA GLY A 28 -8.87 -3.21 -8.60
C GLY A 28 -8.15 -2.63 -7.39
N ASN A 29 -7.08 -3.29 -6.95
CA ASN A 29 -5.87 -2.59 -6.49
C ASN A 29 -4.70 -3.58 -6.33
N SER A 30 -3.89 -3.73 -7.38
CA SER A 30 -2.72 -4.61 -7.33
C SER A 30 -1.56 -3.91 -6.62
N VAL A 31 -1.12 -4.44 -5.48
CA VAL A 31 0.12 -4.01 -4.82
C VAL A 31 1.24 -4.98 -5.23
N SER A 32 2.34 -4.43 -5.71
CA SER A 32 3.56 -5.16 -6.08
C SER A 32 4.73 -4.62 -5.27
N ILE A 33 5.48 -5.50 -4.62
CA ILE A 33 6.66 -5.14 -3.83
C ILE A 33 7.83 -5.95 -4.36
N VAL A 34 8.88 -5.27 -4.82
CA VAL A 34 10.08 -5.88 -5.40
C VAL A 34 11.31 -5.32 -4.70
N THR A 35 12.13 -6.20 -4.12
CA THR A 35 13.41 -5.82 -3.53
C THR A 35 14.54 -6.27 -4.44
N LYS A 36 15.39 -5.33 -4.87
CA LYS A 36 16.55 -5.59 -5.73
C LYS A 36 17.70 -4.68 -5.31
N ASP A 37 18.91 -5.24 -5.21
CA ASP A 37 20.14 -4.50 -4.89
C ASP A 37 20.03 -3.65 -3.60
N GLY A 38 19.33 -4.14 -2.57
CA GLY A 38 19.13 -3.39 -1.32
C GLY A 38 18.13 -2.24 -1.43
N VAL A 39 17.30 -2.20 -2.46
CA VAL A 39 16.22 -1.21 -2.61
C VAL A 39 14.90 -1.93 -2.78
N THR A 40 13.91 -1.58 -1.94
CA THR A 40 12.55 -2.09 -2.04
C THR A 40 11.69 -1.09 -2.81
N THR A 41 11.18 -1.50 -3.95
CA THR A 41 10.25 -0.74 -4.78
C THR A 41 8.84 -1.25 -4.52
N VAL A 42 7.95 -0.34 -4.11
CA VAL A 42 6.52 -0.61 -3.94
C VAL A 42 5.78 0.08 -5.06
N THR A 43 5.02 -0.69 -5.83
CA THR A 43 4.12 -0.21 -6.87
C THR A 43 2.70 -0.58 -6.49
N THR A 44 1.79 0.38 -6.54
CA THR A 44 0.38 0.16 -6.22
C THR A 44 -0.50 1.04 -7.08
N THR A 45 -1.74 0.63 -7.33
CA THR A 45 -2.75 1.51 -7.90
C THR A 45 -3.44 2.26 -6.76
N ILE A 46 -3.78 3.54 -6.91
CA ILE A 46 -4.61 4.30 -5.94
C ILE A 46 -5.57 5.13 -6.77
N GLY A 47 -6.89 4.96 -6.59
CA GLY A 47 -7.88 5.68 -7.38
C GLY A 47 -7.74 5.44 -8.90
N GLY A 48 -7.39 4.20 -9.27
CA GLY A 48 -7.17 3.81 -10.67
C GLY A 48 -5.87 4.29 -11.31
N LYS A 49 -4.99 5.00 -10.59
CA LYS A 49 -3.69 5.46 -11.09
C LYS A 49 -2.54 4.67 -10.45
N PRO A 50 -1.54 4.20 -11.23
CA PRO A 50 -0.37 3.54 -10.66
C PRO A 50 0.57 4.56 -10.00
N TYR A 51 1.09 4.20 -8.84
CA TYR A 51 2.07 4.94 -8.07
C TYR A 51 3.23 4.02 -7.69
N THR A 52 4.43 4.57 -7.68
CA THR A 52 5.65 3.85 -7.31
C THR A 52 6.42 4.65 -6.26
N ALA A 53 6.91 3.94 -5.24
CA ALA A 53 7.78 4.48 -4.20
C ALA A 53 8.95 3.53 -3.97
N THR A 54 10.11 4.10 -3.67
CA THR A 54 11.33 3.34 -3.37
C THR A 54 11.76 3.57 -1.94
N PHE A 55 12.17 2.50 -1.28
CA PHE A 55 12.62 2.48 0.10
C PHE A 55 13.98 1.79 0.20
N PRO A 56 14.85 2.24 1.13
CA PRO A 56 16.12 1.54 1.40
C PRO A 56 15.87 0.14 1.98
N ASP A 57 16.90 -0.71 1.96
CA ASP A 57 16.85 -2.03 2.58
C ASP A 57 16.57 -1.95 4.09
N GLY A 58 16.02 -3.03 4.63
CA GLY A 58 15.62 -3.09 6.04
C GLY A 58 14.39 -2.25 6.40
N THR A 59 13.75 -1.59 5.43
CA THR A 59 12.50 -0.86 5.67
C THR A 59 11.33 -1.83 5.84
N SER A 60 10.71 -1.83 7.03
CA SER A 60 9.49 -2.59 7.29
C SER A 60 8.30 -1.93 6.60
N ILE A 61 7.71 -2.60 5.62
CA ILE A 61 6.59 -2.07 4.83
C ILE A 61 5.35 -2.96 5.06
N SER A 62 4.21 -2.33 5.32
CA SER A 62 2.90 -2.99 5.32
C SER A 62 1.90 -2.12 4.58
N THR A 63 0.95 -2.74 3.89
CA THR A 63 -0.06 -2.03 3.10
C THR A 63 -1.45 -2.56 3.40
N SER A 64 -2.46 -1.71 3.35
CA SER A 64 -3.85 -2.09 3.51
C SER A 64 -4.73 -1.24 2.61
N THR A 65 -5.70 -1.88 1.98
CA THR A 65 -6.70 -1.24 1.12
C THR A 65 -8.08 -1.45 1.69
N SER A 66 -8.88 -0.39 1.69
CA SER A 66 -10.30 -0.45 2.02
C SER A 66 -11.08 0.35 1.00
N SER A 67 -12.28 -0.10 0.67
CA SER A 67 -13.19 0.62 -0.23
C SER A 67 -14.60 0.54 0.34
N HIS A 68 -15.28 1.67 0.38
CA HIS A 68 -16.67 1.76 0.84
C HIS A 68 -17.42 2.82 0.04
N THR A 69 -18.74 2.74 0.06
CA THR A 69 -19.60 3.79 -0.50
C THR A 69 -20.01 4.72 0.64
N ASP A 70 -19.75 6.02 0.49
CA ASP A 70 -20.17 7.03 1.47
C ASP A 70 -21.70 7.25 1.42
N SER A 71 -22.28 7.92 2.43
CA SER A 71 -23.70 8.28 2.47
C SER A 71 -24.17 9.09 1.25
N GLN A 72 -23.27 9.74 0.51
CA GLN A 72 -23.59 10.42 -0.75
C GLN A 72 -23.58 9.50 -1.99
N GLY A 73 -23.41 8.18 -1.83
CA GLY A 73 -23.33 7.23 -2.94
C GLY A 73 -21.99 7.25 -3.68
N GLN A 74 -20.98 7.95 -3.14
CA GLN A 74 -19.65 8.06 -3.76
C GLN A 74 -18.76 6.90 -3.33
N LEU A 75 -18.04 6.29 -4.28
CA LEU A 75 -16.99 5.33 -3.97
C LEU A 75 -15.82 6.06 -3.29
N VAL A 76 -15.48 5.58 -2.10
CA VAL A 76 -14.33 5.99 -1.32
C VAL A 76 -13.35 4.83 -1.27
N GLU A 77 -12.12 5.07 -1.70
CA GLU A 77 -11.02 4.10 -1.60
C GLU A 77 -9.94 4.67 -0.67
N GLU A 78 -9.54 3.90 0.31
CA GLU A 78 -8.50 4.25 1.27
C GLU A 78 -7.36 3.25 1.14
N PHE A 79 -6.18 3.77 0.81
CA PHE A 79 -4.95 3.01 0.76
C PHE A 79 -4.03 3.49 1.88
N THR A 80 -3.65 2.60 2.79
CA THR A 80 -2.71 2.89 3.87
C THR A 80 -1.42 2.12 3.66
N ILE A 81 -0.29 2.82 3.72
CA ILE A 81 1.04 2.22 3.77
C ILE A 81 1.73 2.60 5.07
N SER A 82 2.25 1.59 5.76
CA SER A 82 3.06 1.75 6.96
C SER A 82 4.51 1.47 6.62
N VAL A 83 5.38 2.45 6.86
CA VAL A 83 6.82 2.41 6.56
C VAL A 83 7.57 2.62 7.87
N ASN A 84 8.32 1.63 8.33
CA ASN A 84 9.01 1.64 9.63
C ASN A 84 8.10 2.04 10.80
N GLY A 85 6.86 1.54 10.80
CA GLY A 85 5.86 1.84 11.83
C GLY A 85 5.14 3.18 11.68
N LYS A 86 5.50 4.01 10.69
CA LYS A 86 4.79 5.26 10.38
C LYS A 86 3.77 5.03 9.26
N SER A 87 2.50 5.27 9.56
CA SER A 87 1.38 5.08 8.63
C SER A 87 1.11 6.33 7.78
N TYR A 88 0.79 6.10 6.51
CA TYR A 88 0.45 7.11 5.51
C TYR A 88 -0.82 6.65 4.79
N THR A 89 -1.91 7.41 4.94
CA THR A 89 -3.21 7.08 4.34
C THR A 89 -3.50 8.00 3.17
N TYR A 90 -3.87 7.41 2.05
CA TYR A 90 -4.29 8.04 0.81
C TYR A 90 -5.76 7.74 0.62
N LYS A 91 -6.55 8.78 0.35
CA LYS A 91 -8.00 8.66 0.20
C LYS A 91 -8.38 9.10 -1.21
N THR A 92 -9.12 8.27 -1.92
CA THR A 92 -9.71 8.62 -3.21
C THR A 92 -11.21 8.73 -3.03
N VAL A 93 -11.80 9.85 -3.40
CA VAL A 93 -13.25 10.06 -3.40
C VAL A 93 -13.66 10.55 -4.78
N GLY A 94 -14.57 9.84 -5.44
CA GLY A 94 -15.06 10.25 -6.76
C GLY A 94 -13.96 10.41 -7.81
N GLY A 95 -12.92 9.58 -7.75
CA GLY A 95 -11.77 9.62 -8.67
C GLY A 95 -10.69 10.66 -8.35
N ARG A 96 -10.84 11.42 -7.25
CA ARG A 96 -9.82 12.37 -6.78
C ARG A 96 -9.07 11.81 -5.58
N THR A 97 -7.76 11.61 -5.71
CA THR A 97 -6.90 11.11 -4.64
C THR A 97 -6.29 12.26 -3.85
N THR A 98 -6.35 12.17 -2.53
CA THR A 98 -5.70 13.08 -1.57
C THR A 98 -4.69 12.31 -0.74
N GLY A 99 -3.49 12.87 -0.60
CA GLY A 99 -2.41 12.29 0.17
C GLY A 99 -2.45 12.64 1.65
N PRO A 100 -1.61 12.00 2.48
CA PRO A 100 -1.49 12.30 3.89
C PRO A 100 -0.96 13.73 4.14
N PRO A 101 -1.36 14.38 5.24
CA PRO A 101 -0.84 15.70 5.61
C PRO A 101 0.67 15.63 5.86
N GLY A 102 1.42 16.55 5.26
CA GLY A 102 2.89 16.55 5.31
C GLY A 102 3.56 15.66 4.25
N GLY A 103 2.79 15.09 3.33
CA GLY A 103 3.30 14.26 2.26
C GLY A 103 3.54 12.81 2.70
N GLY A 104 3.68 11.94 1.70
CA GLY A 104 3.92 10.52 1.91
C GLY A 104 4.83 9.94 0.84
N PRO A 105 5.10 8.63 0.93
CA PRO A 105 5.98 7.96 -0.04
C PRO A 105 5.48 8.02 -1.49
N PHE A 106 4.17 8.14 -1.71
CA PHE A 106 3.57 8.30 -3.02
C PHE A 106 3.23 9.77 -3.26
N GLN A 107 3.66 10.30 -4.41
CA GLN A 107 3.32 11.64 -4.85
C GLN A 107 1.98 11.58 -5.60
N VAL A 108 0.91 12.02 -4.95
CA VAL A 108 -0.43 12.14 -5.55
C VAL A 108 -0.67 13.60 -5.94
N ASN A 109 -1.15 13.82 -7.17
CA ASN A 109 -1.39 15.14 -7.77
C ASN A 109 -2.89 15.34 -8.04
#